data_AF-A0A832X1Z9-F1
#
_entry.id   AF-A0A832X1Z9-F1
#
_cell.length_a   1.000
_cell.length_b   1.000
_cell.length_c   1.000
_cell.angle_alpha   90.00
_cell.angle_beta   90.00
_cell.angle_gamma   90.00
#
_symmetry.space_group_name_H-M   'P 1'
#
loop_
_entity.id
_entity.type
_entity.pdbx_description
1 polymer ?
#
loop_
_entity_poly.entity_id
_entity_poly.type
_entity_poly.pdbx_seq_one_letter_code
_entity_poly.pdbx_strand_id
1 'polypeptide(L)' 'MAELIKKILVPVDGSRASEKAVEYAAWVASKTGANVTLLHVVDADKLKLTYEAMDRFQPEWQDKIKGTET' A
#
# COMPACT_ATOMS: atom_id res chain seq x y z
N MET A 1 -5.30 -13.63 33.82
CA MET A 1 -6.15 -13.20 32.68
C MET A 1 -5.33 -13.31 31.41
N ALA A 2 -5.85 -13.92 30.35
CA ALA A 2 -5.14 -14.00 29.07
C ALA A 2 -5.19 -12.64 28.36
N GLU A 3 -4.07 -12.22 27.75
CA GLU A 3 -4.05 -11.04 26.87
C GLU A 3 -4.90 -11.35 25.62
N LEU A 4 -5.94 -10.54 25.40
CA LEU A 4 -6.75 -10.60 24.18
C LEU A 4 -5.91 -10.13 22.99
N ILE A 5 -6.09 -10.76 21.82
CA ILE A 5 -5.50 -10.31 20.56
C ILE A 5 -6.07 -8.91 20.24
N LYS A 6 -5.19 -7.91 20.12
CA LYS A 6 -5.58 -6.50 19.87
C LYS A 6 -5.35 -6.04 18.42
N LYS A 7 -4.47 -6.71 17.67
CA LYS A 7 -4.08 -6.35 16.30
C LYS A 7 -3.84 -7.61 15.47
N ILE A 8 -4.33 -7.62 14.23
CA ILE A 8 -4.18 -8.71 13.28
C ILE A 8 -3.68 -8.09 11.96
N LEU A 9 -2.55 -8.57 11.45
CA LEU A 9 -2.04 -8.23 10.12
C LEU A 9 -2.35 -9.40 9.18
N VAL A 10 -3.02 -9.11 8.06
CA VAL A 10 -3.38 -10.12 7.05
C VAL A 10 -2.72 -9.75 5.72
N PRO A 11 -1.72 -10.51 5.27
CA PRO A 11 -1.22 -10.41 3.91
C PRO A 11 -2.31 -10.81 2.91
N VAL A 12 -2.52 -9.99 1.88
CA VAL A 12 -3.44 -10.29 0.79
C VAL A 12 -2.69 -10.28 -0.53
N ASP A 13 -2.93 -11.27 -1.38
CA ASP A 13 -2.31 -11.40 -2.71
C ASP A 13 -3.34 -11.63 -3.83
N GLY A 14 -4.63 -11.62 -3.49
CA GLY A 14 -5.75 -11.84 -4.42
C GLY A 14 -6.10 -13.33 -4.62
N SER A 15 -5.37 -14.25 -4.00
CA SER A 15 -5.72 -15.67 -4.04
C SER A 15 -6.92 -16.00 -3.15
N ARG A 16 -7.63 -17.09 -3.46
CA ARG A 16 -8.69 -17.66 -2.57
C ARG A 16 -8.20 -17.94 -1.15
N ALA A 17 -6.91 -18.30 -1.00
CA ALA A 17 -6.33 -18.54 0.31
C ALA A 17 -6.27 -17.24 1.12
N SER A 18 -5.83 -16.13 0.49
CA SER A 18 -5.81 -14.83 1.14
C SER A 18 -7.21 -14.30 1.47
N GLU A 19 -8.20 -14.56 0.61
CA GLU A 19 -9.61 -14.24 0.88
C GLU A 19 -10.11 -14.96 2.14
N LYS A 20 -9.83 -16.27 2.26
CA LYS A 20 -10.15 -17.02 3.49
C LYS A 20 -9.43 -16.49 4.72
N ALA A 21 -8.17 -16.08 4.60
CA ALA A 21 -7.45 -15.46 5.71
C ALA A 21 -8.15 -14.19 6.21
N VAL A 22 -8.69 -13.37 5.31
CA VAL A 22 -9.50 -12.18 5.67
C VAL A 22 -10.77 -12.57 6.40
N GLU A 23 -11.50 -13.58 5.93
CA GLU A 23 -12.72 -14.09 6.61
C GLU A 23 -12.42 -14.53 8.06
N TYR A 24 -11.34 -15.30 8.27
CA TYR A 24 -10.94 -15.74 9.60
C TYR A 24 -10.50 -14.57 10.49
N ALA A 25 -9.72 -13.63 9.95
CA ALA A 25 -9.29 -12.46 10.70
C ALA A 25 -10.49 -11.61 11.14
N ALA A 26 -11.48 -11.42 10.27
CA ALA A 26 -12.73 -10.74 10.60
C ALA A 26 -13.51 -11.48 11.71
N TRP A 27 -13.59 -12.81 11.63
CA TRP A 27 -14.23 -13.62 12.66
C TRP A 27 -13.53 -13.45 14.01
N VAL A 28 -12.19 -13.53 14.08
CA VAL A 28 -11.43 -13.31 15.32
C VAL A 28 -11.65 -11.90 15.85
N ALA A 29 -11.51 -10.88 15.00
CA ALA A 29 -11.71 -9.48 15.36
C ALA A 29 -13.12 -9.23 15.93
N SER A 30 -14.15 -9.89 15.40
CA SER A 30 -15.51 -9.80 15.93
C SER A 30 -15.65 -10.30 17.38
N LYS A 31 -14.77 -11.20 17.82
CA LYS A 31 -14.78 -11.77 19.18
C LYS A 31 -13.85 -11.04 20.13
N THR A 32 -12.77 -10.47 19.63
CA THR A 32 -11.73 -9.85 20.47
C THR A 32 -11.72 -8.33 20.44
N GLY A 33 -12.42 -7.70 19.48
CA GLY A 33 -12.31 -6.27 19.20
C GLY A 33 -10.97 -5.88 18.56
N ALA A 34 -10.23 -6.84 17.99
CA ALA A 34 -8.95 -6.55 17.35
C ALA A 34 -9.10 -5.67 16.12
N ASN A 35 -8.14 -4.77 15.90
CA ASN A 35 -8.01 -4.08 14.62
C ASN A 35 -7.38 -5.01 13.58
N VAL A 36 -7.97 -5.05 12.39
CA VAL A 36 -7.44 -5.81 11.25
C VAL A 36 -6.78 -4.85 10.26
N THR A 37 -5.53 -5.13 9.91
CA THR A 37 -4.79 -4.42 8.86
C THR A 37 -4.55 -5.39 7.71
N LEU A 38 -5.02 -5.04 6.51
CA LEU A 38 -4.71 -5.78 5.29
C LEU A 38 -3.43 -5.21 4.67
N LEU A 39 -2.53 -6.09 4.23
CA LEU A 39 -1.27 -5.71 3.59
C LEU A 39 -1.14 -6.41 2.24
N HIS A 40 -1.11 -5.63 1.15
CA HIS A 40 -0.73 -6.13 -0.15
C HIS A 40 0.69 -5.67 -0.47
N VAL A 41 1.58 -6.60 -0.80
CA VAL A 41 2.94 -6.29 -1.23
C VAL A 41 3.01 -6.37 -2.73
N VAL A 42 3.43 -5.27 -3.36
CA VAL A 42 3.64 -5.17 -4.80
C VAL A 42 5.13 -5.05 -5.09
N ASP A 43 5.56 -5.73 -6.15
CA ASP A 43 6.91 -5.63 -6.66
C ASP A 43 7.04 -4.32 -7.45
N ALA A 44 7.84 -3.38 -6.95
CA ALA A 44 8.01 -2.07 -7.55
C ALA A 44 8.68 -2.14 -8.93
N ASP A 45 9.57 -3.12 -9.16
CA ASP A 45 10.26 -3.30 -10.43
C ASP A 45 9.36 -3.94 -11.49
N LYS A 46 8.46 -4.83 -11.07
CA LYS A 46 7.39 -5.33 -11.96
C LYS A 46 6.32 -4.30 -12.22
N LEU A 47 6.00 -3.49 -11.20
CA LEU A 47 5.05 -2.42 -11.35
C LEU A 47 5.57 -1.37 -12.30
N LYS A 48 6.92 -1.15 -12.37
CA LYS A 48 7.61 -0.16 -13.21
C LYS A 48 6.61 0.89 -13.66
N LEU A 49 6.03 1.56 -12.66
CA LEU A 49 5.30 2.79 -12.86
C LEU A 49 6.41 3.65 -13.41
N THR A 50 6.46 3.74 -14.73
CA THR A 50 7.58 4.27 -15.47
C THR A 50 7.87 5.60 -14.83
N TYR A 51 8.98 5.69 -14.08
CA TYR A 51 9.47 6.98 -13.63
C TYR A 51 9.68 7.88 -14.86
N GLU A 52 9.95 7.28 -16.04
CA GLU A 52 9.89 7.93 -17.35
C GLU A 52 8.52 8.54 -17.72
N ALA A 53 7.40 7.99 -17.27
CA ALA A 53 6.06 8.59 -17.46
C ALA A 53 5.77 9.71 -16.45
N MET A 54 6.42 9.69 -15.28
CA MET A 54 6.32 10.78 -14.30
C MET A 54 7.26 11.95 -14.64
N ASP A 55 8.46 11.68 -15.19
CA ASP A 55 9.40 12.70 -15.68
C ASP A 55 8.90 13.42 -16.94
N ARG A 56 8.03 12.79 -17.75
CA ARG A 56 7.35 13.46 -18.87
C ARG A 56 6.36 14.55 -18.39
N PHE A 57 6.06 14.61 -17.10
CA PHE A 57 5.28 15.66 -16.45
C PHE A 57 6.16 16.62 -15.63
N GLN A 58 7.47 16.74 -15.88
CA GLN A 58 8.16 17.97 -15.47
C GLN A 58 7.52 19.15 -16.21
N PRO A 59 6.84 20.08 -15.52
CA PRO A 59 6.28 21.26 -16.17
C PRO A 59 7.43 22.07 -16.75
N GLU A 60 7.28 22.60 -17.98
CA GLU A 60 8.23 23.45 -18.70
C GLU A 60 8.68 24.74 -17.98
N TRP A 61 8.32 24.89 -16.71
CA TRP A 61 8.68 26.00 -15.85
C TRP A 61 10.13 25.94 -15.36
N GLN A 62 10.75 24.75 -15.28
CA GLN A 62 12.18 24.66 -14.90
C GLN A 62 13.11 25.30 -15.93
N ASP A 63 12.74 25.27 -17.22
CA ASP A 63 13.49 25.96 -18.28
C ASP A 63 13.30 27.50 -18.27
N LYS A 64 12.26 28.00 -17.58
CA LYS A 64 11.94 29.44 -17.52
C LYS A 64 12.58 30.18 -16.34
N ILE A 65 13.30 29.50 -15.45
CA ILE A 65 14.06 30.11 -14.34
C ILE A 65 15.57 30.20 -14.67
N LYS A 66 15.93 30.35 -15.95
CA LYS A 66 17.21 30.95 -16.29
C LYS A 66 16.99 32.45 -16.31
N GLY A 67 17.38 33.08 -15.21
CA GLY A 67 17.30 34.52 -15.03
C GLY A 67 17.80 35.26 -16.26
N THR A 68 17.06 36.28 -16.64
CA THR A 68 17.53 37.36 -17.47
C THR A 68 18.65 38.07 -16.72
N GLU A 69 19.88 37.55 -16.83
CA GLU A 69 21.07 38.33 -16.56
C GLU A 69 21.42 39.09 -17.84
N THR A 70 20.94 40.33 -17.92
CA THR A 70 21.52 41.40 -18.75
C THR A 70 21.37 42.71 -18.01
#